data_AF-A0A2X4TYL1-F1
#
_entry.id   AF-A0A2X4TYL1-F1
#
_cell.length_a   1.000
_cell.length_b   1.000
_cell.length_c   1.000
_cell.angle_alpha   90.00
_cell.angle_beta   90.00
_cell.angle_gamma   90.00
#
_symmetry.space_group_name_H-M   'P 1'
#
loop_
_entity.id
_entity.type
_entity.pdbx_description
1 polymer ?
#
loop_
_entity_poly.entity_id
_entity_poly.type
_entity_poly.pdbx_seq_one_letter_code
_entity_poly.pdbx_strand_id
1 'polypeptide(L)'
;MPVDGLSLATRTLVTASTPGADMTPGQLDYTSRPLDVALQQDGWLVVQAADGAEGYTRNGNIQVGPTGQLTIQGHPVIGEGGPITVPEGR
;
A
#
# COMPACT_ATOMS: atom_id res chain seq x y z
N MET A 1 14.90 40.44 48.76
CA MET A 1 13.72 39.58 48.97
C MET A 1 13.04 39.41 47.61
N PRO A 2 12.79 38.18 47.13
CA PRO A 2 12.55 37.89 45.72
C PRO A 2 11.14 38.33 45.27
N VAL A 3 10.99 38.55 43.97
CA VAL A 3 9.73 38.90 43.33
C VAL A 3 9.12 37.61 42.78
N ASP A 4 7.89 37.29 43.20
CA ASP A 4 7.09 36.22 42.61
C ASP A 4 6.35 36.79 41.40
N GLY A 5 6.84 36.48 40.20
CA GLY A 5 6.15 36.77 38.95
C GLY A 5 5.42 35.52 38.43
N LEU A 6 4.18 35.69 37.95
CA LEU A 6 3.37 34.60 37.40
C LEU A 6 4.01 34.03 36.12
N SER A 7 4.64 32.85 36.20
CA SER A 7 5.10 32.15 35.01
C SER A 7 3.93 31.43 34.35
N LEU A 8 3.60 31.79 33.12
CA LEU A 8 2.69 31.01 32.29
C LEU A 8 3.34 29.66 32.01
N ALA A 9 2.71 28.58 32.46
CA ALA A 9 3.12 27.22 32.13
C ALA A 9 2.81 26.95 30.65
N THR A 10 3.64 27.46 29.74
CA THR A 10 3.57 27.04 28.34
C THR A 10 4.25 25.69 28.20
N ARG A 11 3.57 24.64 28.67
CA ARG A 11 3.87 23.26 28.27
C ARG A 11 2.85 22.89 27.20
N THR A 12 3.15 23.26 25.95
CA THR A 12 2.51 22.60 24.81
C THR A 12 3.03 21.17 24.77
N LEU A 13 2.19 20.21 25.20
CA LEU A 13 2.40 18.81 24.85
C LEU A 13 2.18 18.69 23.34
N VAL A 14 3.25 18.43 22.60
CA VAL A 14 3.12 17.93 21.23
C VAL A 14 2.74 16.46 21.38
N THR A 15 1.46 16.15 21.24
CA THR A 15 1.04 14.75 21.05
C THR A 15 1.68 14.27 19.77
N ALA A 16 2.73 13.45 19.88
CA ALA A 16 3.18 12.63 18.79
C ALA A 16 2.08 11.60 18.53
N SER A 17 1.19 11.87 17.57
CA SER A 17 0.37 10.81 17.02
C SER A 17 1.31 9.90 16.23
N THR A 18 1.35 8.62 16.56
CA THR A 18 1.85 7.61 15.63
C THR A 18 0.71 7.40 14.65
N PRO A 19 0.78 7.88 13.39
CA PRO A 19 -0.29 7.63 12.44
C PRO A 19 -0.37 6.12 12.23
N GLY A 20 -1.44 5.49 12.70
CA GLY A 20 -1.75 4.11 12.41
C GLY A 20 -2.45 4.03 11.06
N ALA A 21 -2.15 3.00 10.27
CA ALA A 21 -3.01 2.63 9.16
C ALA A 21 -4.15 1.77 9.71
N ASP A 22 -5.40 2.17 9.47
CA ASP A 22 -6.53 1.28 9.73
C ASP A 22 -6.54 0.20 8.63
N MET A 23 -6.31 -1.04 9.05
CA MET A 23 -6.18 -2.20 8.16
C MET A 23 -7.47 -3.01 8.08
N THR A 24 -8.58 -2.51 8.65
CA THR A 24 -9.90 -3.11 8.49
C THR A 24 -10.28 -3.13 7.00
N PRO A 25 -10.78 -4.25 6.46
CA PRO A 25 -11.25 -4.30 5.08
C PRO A 25 -12.41 -3.34 4.90
N GLY A 26 -12.31 -2.51 3.85
CA GLY A 26 -13.47 -1.79 3.34
C GLY A 26 -14.51 -2.75 2.74
N GLN A 27 -15.65 -2.18 2.35
CA GLN A 27 -16.67 -2.92 1.63
C GLN A 27 -16.11 -3.47 0.31
N LEU A 28 -16.43 -4.73 -0.01
CA LEU A 28 -16.01 -5.39 -1.23
C LEU A 28 -17.06 -5.16 -2.33
N ASP A 29 -16.68 -4.45 -3.39
CA ASP A 29 -17.50 -4.30 -4.60
C ASP A 29 -16.98 -5.19 -5.72
N TYR A 30 -17.85 -6.06 -6.24
CA TYR A 30 -17.49 -6.96 -7.33
C TYR A 30 -17.52 -6.21 -8.68
N THR A 31 -16.35 -5.98 -9.29
CA THR A 31 -16.23 -5.17 -10.50
C THR A 31 -16.47 -5.95 -11.80
N SER A 32 -16.65 -7.27 -11.74
CA SER A 32 -16.72 -8.19 -12.91
C SER A 32 -15.50 -8.13 -13.83
N ARG A 33 -14.39 -7.49 -13.42
CA ARG A 33 -13.14 -7.45 -14.17
C ARG A 33 -12.23 -8.56 -13.67
N PRO A 34 -11.73 -9.45 -14.55
CA PRO A 34 -10.98 -10.62 -14.12
C PRO A 34 -9.61 -10.29 -13.47
N LEU A 35 -9.13 -9.06 -13.63
CA LEU A 35 -7.84 -8.60 -13.09
C LEU A 35 -7.99 -7.67 -11.88
N ASP A 36 -9.21 -7.48 -11.36
CA ASP A 36 -9.39 -6.77 -10.11
C ASP A 36 -9.43 -7.80 -8.96
N VAL A 37 -8.43 -7.76 -8.08
CA VAL A 37 -8.26 -8.72 -6.98
C VAL A 37 -8.40 -8.04 -5.64
N ALA A 38 -9.41 -8.43 -4.86
CA ALA A 38 -9.49 -8.00 -3.47
C ALA A 38 -8.71 -8.94 -2.55
N LEU A 39 -7.88 -8.37 -1.68
CA LEU A 39 -7.08 -9.12 -0.72
C LEU A 39 -7.84 -9.31 0.60
N GLN A 40 -7.60 -10.45 1.25
CA GLN A 40 -8.03 -10.67 2.63
C GLN A 40 -7.20 -9.85 3.62
N GLN A 41 -7.66 -9.77 4.87
CA GLN A 41 -7.13 -8.89 5.92
C GLN A 41 -5.62 -8.90 6.11
N ASP A 42 -4.96 -10.02 5.87
CA ASP A 42 -3.53 -10.19 6.14
C ASP A 42 -2.70 -10.37 4.86
N GLY A 43 -3.31 -10.19 3.69
CA GLY A 43 -2.68 -10.37 2.40
C GLY A 43 -2.03 -9.10 1.84
N TRP A 44 -0.94 -9.30 1.09
CA TRP A 44 -0.26 -8.26 0.32
C TRP A 44 0.12 -8.80 -1.06
N LEU A 45 0.09 -7.94 -2.06
CA LEU A 45 0.66 -8.23 -3.38
C LEU A 45 2.10 -7.71 -3.41
N VAL A 46 3.01 -8.52 -3.92
CA VAL A 46 4.41 -8.13 -4.12
C VAL A 46 4.55 -7.50 -5.51
N VAL A 47 5.17 -6.34 -5.57
CA VAL A 47 5.48 -5.62 -6.81
C VAL A 47 6.96 -5.27 -6.85
N GLN A 48 7.54 -5.14 -8.04
CA GLN A 48 8.90 -4.64 -8.17
C GLN A 48 8.91 -3.11 -8.15
N ALA A 49 9.58 -2.55 -7.14
CA ALA A 49 9.84 -1.12 -7.04
C ALA A 49 10.81 -0.65 -8.13
N ALA A 50 10.87 0.66 -8.37
CA ALA A 50 11.69 1.24 -9.43
C ALA A 50 13.21 1.03 -9.22
N ASP A 51 13.62 0.78 -7.99
CA ASP A 51 14.99 0.43 -7.60
C ASP A 51 15.31 -1.07 -7.73
N GLY A 52 14.33 -1.88 -8.15
CA GLY A 52 14.43 -3.33 -8.30
C GLY A 52 14.11 -4.12 -7.02
N ALA A 53 13.83 -3.45 -5.90
CA ALA A 53 13.46 -4.09 -4.64
C ALA A 53 11.99 -4.57 -4.64
N GLU A 54 11.65 -5.39 -3.66
CA GLU A 54 10.27 -5.82 -3.42
C GLU A 54 9.48 -4.72 -2.68
N GLY A 55 8.40 -4.28 -3.30
CA GLY A 55 7.37 -3.44 -2.72
C GLY A 55 6.11 -4.25 -2.41
N TYR A 56 5.31 -3.77 -1.45
CA TYR A 56 4.07 -4.41 -1.02
C TYR A 56 2.90 -3.46 -1.24
N THR A 57 1.81 -3.96 -1.84
CA THR A 57 0.61 -3.17 -2.11
C THR A 57 -0.67 -3.93 -1.80
N ARG A 58 -1.71 -3.20 -1.38
CA ARG A 58 -3.09 -3.70 -1.32
C ARG A 58 -3.92 -3.32 -2.54
N ASN A 59 -3.32 -2.61 -3.49
CA ASN A 59 -4.02 -2.21 -4.69
C ASN A 59 -4.23 -3.41 -5.61
N GLY A 60 -5.48 -3.88 -5.66
CA GLY A 60 -5.94 -4.98 -6.48
C GLY A 60 -6.11 -4.70 -7.96
N ASN A 61 -5.88 -3.45 -8.40
CA ASN A 61 -6.01 -3.03 -9.80
C ASN A 61 -4.82 -3.57 -10.61
N ILE A 62 -4.94 -4.81 -11.09
CA ILE A 62 -3.91 -5.42 -11.92
C ILE A 62 -4.23 -5.15 -13.39
N GLN A 63 -3.19 -4.86 -14.17
CA GLN A 63 -3.26 -4.54 -15.58
C GLN A 63 -2.21 -5.34 -16.35
N VAL A 64 -2.54 -5.80 -17.55
CA VAL A 64 -1.56 -6.41 -18.45
C VAL A 64 -0.76 -5.29 -19.12
N GLY A 65 0.54 -5.27 -18.88
CA GLY A 65 1.47 -4.34 -19.49
C GLY A 65 1.74 -4.64 -20.97
N PRO A 66 2.44 -3.74 -21.69
CA PRO A 66 2.68 -3.88 -23.12
C PRO A 66 3.45 -5.13 -23.54
N THR A 67 4.24 -5.70 -22.61
CA THR A 67 5.03 -6.92 -22.83
C THR A 67 4.39 -8.17 -22.21
N GLY A 68 3.10 -8.09 -21.85
CA GLY A 68 2.31 -9.23 -21.33
C GLY A 68 2.47 -9.49 -19.82
N GLN A 69 3.31 -8.73 -19.12
CA GLN A 69 3.49 -8.84 -17.67
C GLN A 69 2.33 -8.19 -16.91
N LEU A 70 1.96 -8.79 -15.78
CA LEU A 70 1.03 -8.17 -14.85
C LEU A 70 1.70 -6.98 -14.17
N THR A 71 0.98 -5.87 -14.09
CA THR A 71 1.44 -4.62 -13.49
C THR A 71 0.38 -4.01 -12.60
N ILE A 72 0.81 -3.33 -11.54
CA ILE A 72 -0.03 -2.49 -10.67
C ILE A 72 0.60 -1.11 -10.67
N GLN A 73 -0.14 -0.09 -11.14
CA GLN A 73 0.40 1.27 -11.30
C GLN A 73 1.71 1.33 -12.12
N GLY A 74 1.90 0.41 -13.07
CA GLY A 74 3.13 0.31 -13.88
C GLY A 74 4.26 -0.50 -13.24
N HIS A 75 4.12 -0.96 -12.00
CA HIS A 75 5.08 -1.83 -11.33
C HIS A 75 4.79 -3.30 -11.63
N PRO A 76 5.79 -4.10 -12.06
CA PRO A 76 5.62 -5.53 -12.30
C PRO A 76 5.15 -6.27 -11.03
N VAL A 77 4.13 -7.12 -11.16
CA VAL A 77 3.70 -8.02 -10.07
C VAL A 77 4.65 -9.19 -9.99
N ILE A 78 5.14 -9.49 -8.78
CA ILE A 78 6.12 -10.55 -8.51
C ILE A 78 5.42 -11.73 -7.86
N GLY A 79 5.66 -12.93 -8.39
CA GLY A 79 5.29 -14.20 -7.79
C GLY A 79 6.52 -15.01 -7.39
N GLU A 80 6.30 -16.26 -6.97
CA GLU A 80 7.34 -17.19 -6.50
C GLU A 80 8.54 -17.37 -7.47
N GLY A 81 8.32 -17.18 -8.77
CA GLY A 81 9.34 -17.35 -9.83
C GLY A 81 9.82 -16.05 -10.48
N GLY A 82 9.47 -14.88 -9.94
CA GLY A 82 9.72 -13.57 -10.56
C GLY A 82 8.47 -12.92 -11.16
N PRO A 83 8.61 -11.97 -12.10
CA PRO A 83 7.49 -11.25 -12.69
C PRO A 83 6.46 -12.18 -13.35
N ILE A 84 5.17 -11.95 -13.05
CA ILE A 84 4.09 -12.77 -13.59
C ILE A 84 3.73 -12.28 -15.00
N THR A 85 3.80 -13.18 -15.99
CA THR A 85 3.41 -12.90 -17.38
C THR A 85 2.16 -13.67 -17.76
N VAL A 86 1.21 -12.98 -18.40
CA VAL A 86 0.00 -13.58 -18.95
C VAL A 86 0.34 -14.15 -20.33
N PRO A 87 0.22 -15.47 -20.55
CA PRO A 87 0.37 -16.04 -21.88
C PRO A 87 -0.77 -15.56 -22.78
N GLU A 88 -0.45 -15.31 -24.05
CA GLU A 88 -1.45 -14.97 -25.05
C GLU A 88 -2.43 -16.14 -25.19
N GLY A 89 -3.70 -15.90 -24.86
CA GLY A 89 -4.73 -16.92 -24.98
C GLY A 89 -4.88 -17.36 -26.44
N ARG A 90 -4.92 -18.69 -26.68
CA ARG A 90 -5.35 -19.24 -27.96
C ARG A 90 -6.85 -19.04 -28.18
#